data_AF-A0A831UQI3-F1
#
_entry.id   AF-A0A831UQI3-F1
#
_cell.length_a   1.000
_cell.length_b   1.000
_cell.length_c   1.000
_cell.angle_alpha   90.00
_cell.angle_beta   90.00
_cell.angle_gamma   90.00
#
_symmetry.space_group_name_H-M   'P 1'
#
loop_
_entity.id
_entity.type
_entity.pdbx_description
1 polymer ?
#
loop_
_entity_poly.entity_id
_entity_poly.type
_entity_poly.pdbx_seq_one_letter_code
_entity_poly.pdbx_strand_id
1 'polypeptide(L)' 'HYQLIVEREENLDTLEIQVEVNEQTFSDEIKVLQDLSNRIRHEIKDLLGITCKVRLVEPKTIARSEGKAKRVIDRRKENQ' A
#
# COMPACT_ATOMS: atom_id res chain seq x y z
N HIS A 1 -9.31 1.31 -3.57
CA HIS A 1 -8.45 2.49 -3.79
C HIS A 1 -7.02 2.15 -3.38
N TYR A 2 -6.01 2.96 -3.75
CA TYR A 2 -4.65 2.74 -3.29
C TYR A 2 -3.88 4.04 -3.02
N GLN A 3 -2.83 3.93 -2.21
CA GLN A 3 -1.86 4.97 -1.89
C GLN A 3 -0.46 4.34 -1.82
N LEU A 4 0.49 4.94 -2.52
CA LEU A 4 1.91 4.62 -2.42
C LEU A 4 2.54 5.56 -1.40
N ILE A 5 3.22 5.00 -0.41
CA ILE A 5 4.01 5.75 0.56
C ILE A 5 5.47 5.39 0.33
N VAL A 6 6.26 6.40 0.00
CA VAL A 6 7.70 6.27 -0.20
C VAL A 6 8.38 6.88 1.00
N GLU A 7 9.16 6.07 1.70
CA GLU A 7 9.88 6.44 2.91
C GLU A 7 11.38 6.19 2.71
N ARG A 8 12.19 6.72 3.63
CA ARG A 8 13.61 6.44 3.71
C ARG A 8 13.92 5.96 5.12
N GLU A 9 14.46 4.75 5.20
CA GLU A 9 14.99 4.15 6.42
C GLU A 9 16.52 4.14 6.28
N GLU A 10 17.19 4.98 7.05
CA GLU A 10 18.62 5.26 6.90
C GLU A 10 19.00 5.66 5.46
N ASN A 11 19.67 4.77 4.74
CA ASN A 11 20.14 4.97 3.36
C ASN A 11 19.32 4.17 2.33
N LEU A 12 18.23 3.52 2.75
CA LEU A 12 17.40 2.66 1.91
C LEU A 12 16.02 3.29 1.70
N ASP A 13 15.63 3.42 0.44
CA ASP A 13 14.26 3.81 0.09
C ASP A 13 13.33 2.61 0.29
N THR A 14 12.22 2.83 0.99
CA THR A 14 11.19 1.82 1.23
C THR A 14 9.87 2.25 0.58
N LEU A 15 9.12 1.26 0.06
CA LEU A 15 7.81 1.46 -0.56
C LEU A 15 6.75 0.68 0.20
N GLU A 16 5.78 1.38 0.78
CA GLU A 16 4.53 0.80 1.28
C GLU A 16 3.38 1.10 0.30
N ILE A 17 2.62 0.06 -0.05
CA ILE A 17 1.44 0.14 -0.90
C ILE A 17 0.24 -0.15 -0.02
N GLN A 18 -0.56 0.88 0.23
CA GLN A 18 -1.81 0.76 0.95
C GLN A 18 -2.93 0.46 -0.04
N VAL A 19 -3.65 -0.63 0.19
CA VAL A 19 -4.75 -1.08 -0.67
C VAL A 19 -6.01 -1.11 0.18
N GLU A 20 -6.96 -0.26 -0.19
CA GLU A 20 -8.27 -0.21 0.45
C GLU A 20 -9.11 -1.40 0.00
N VAL A 21 -9.55 -2.20 0.97
CA VAL A 21 -10.45 -3.34 0.75
C VAL A 21 -11.89 -2.96 1.09
N ASN A 22 -12.86 -3.71 0.59
CA ASN A 22 -14.27 -3.48 0.91
C ASN A 22 -14.61 -4.01 2.33
N GLU A 23 -15.78 -3.67 2.85
CA GLU A 23 -16.21 -4.05 4.21
C GLU A 23 -16.28 -5.58 4.38
N GLN A 24 -16.72 -6.30 3.35
CA GLN A 24 -16.83 -7.76 3.37
C GLN A 24 -15.45 -8.42 3.52
N THR A 25 -14.51 -8.04 2.65
CA THR A 25 -13.13 -8.53 2.68
C THR A 25 -12.42 -8.14 3.97
N PHE A 26 -12.70 -6.96 4.52
CA PHE A 26 -12.09 -6.56 5.81
C PHE A 26 -12.60 -7.39 6.98
N SER A 27 -13.86 -7.85 6.94
CA SER A 27 -14.46 -8.71 7.97
C SER A 27 -14.09 -10.19 7.86
N ASP A 28 -13.37 -10.59 6.80
CA ASP A 28 -12.92 -11.96 6.59
C ASP A 28 -11.83 -12.38 7.57
N GLU A 29 -11.54 -13.68 7.61
CA GLU A 29 -10.49 -14.25 8.43
C GLU A 29 -9.10 -13.66 8.11
N ILE A 30 -8.28 -13.50 9.15
CA ILE A 30 -6.90 -12.97 9.05
C ILE A 30 -6.08 -13.69 7.97
N LYS A 31 -6.27 -15.00 7.81
CA LYS A 31 -5.56 -15.80 6.82
C LYS A 31 -5.87 -15.34 5.39
N VAL A 32 -7.14 -15.05 5.09
CA VAL A 32 -7.57 -14.57 3.76
C VAL A 32 -6.92 -13.21 3.45
N LEU A 33 -6.89 -12.31 4.44
CA LEU A 33 -6.24 -11.01 4.31
C LEU A 33 -4.73 -11.13 4.09
N GLN A 34 -4.08 -12.05 4.80
CA GLN A 34 -2.65 -12.33 4.60
C GLN A 34 -2.36 -12.89 3.22
N ASP A 35 -3.16 -13.84 2.75
CA ASP A 35 -3.01 -14.44 1.41
C ASP A 35 -3.19 -13.38 0.31
N LEU A 36 -4.17 -12.48 0.45
CA LEU A 36 -4.37 -11.36 -0.46
C LEU A 36 -3.17 -10.42 -0.48
N SER A 37 -2.67 -10.01 0.68
CA SER A 37 -1.49 -9.14 0.80
C SER A 37 -0.25 -9.78 0.17
N ASN A 38 -0.02 -11.06 0.45
CA ASN A 38 1.09 -11.83 -0.11
C ASN A 38 1.01 -11.96 -1.63
N ARG A 39 -0.19 -12.21 -2.17
CA ARG A 39 -0.43 -12.28 -3.61
C ARG A 39 -0.10 -10.95 -4.28
N ILE A 40 -0.61 -9.83 -3.76
CA ILE A 40 -0.32 -8.49 -4.32
C ILE A 40 1.18 -8.22 -4.30
N ARG A 41 1.86 -8.52 -3.19
CA ARG A 41 3.32 -8.35 -3.07
C ARG A 41 4.08 -9.19 -4.10
N HIS A 42 3.67 -10.44 -4.30
CA HIS A 42 4.31 -11.35 -5.24
C HIS A 42 4.16 -10.86 -6.68
N GLU A 43 2.94 -10.50 -7.11
CA GLU A 43 2.67 -9.99 -8.45
C GLU A 43 3.46 -8.71 -8.77
N ILE A 44 3.54 -7.77 -7.81
CA ILE A 44 4.33 -6.55 -7.99
C ILE A 44 5.81 -6.87 -8.14
N LYS A 45 6.31 -7.82 -7.35
CA LYS A 45 7.70 -8.26 -7.46
C LYS A 45 7.99 -8.94 -8.79
N ASP A 46 7.10 -9.80 -9.25
CA ASP A 46 7.26 -10.58 -10.48
C ASP A 46 7.18 -9.69 -11.73
N LEU A 47 6.18 -8.81 -11.79
CA LEU A 47 5.94 -7.97 -12.96
C LEU A 47 6.86 -6.74 -13.05
N LEU A 48 7.22 -6.14 -11.91
CA LEU A 48 7.95 -4.86 -11.88
C LEU A 48 9.35 -4.98 -11.27
N GLY A 49 9.70 -6.12 -10.66
CA GLY A 49 10.99 -6.30 -9.97
C GLY A 49 11.11 -5.55 -8.64
N ILE A 50 10.08 -4.82 -8.22
CA ILE A 50 10.10 -3.93 -7.05
C ILE A 50 9.70 -4.72 -5.79
N THR A 51 10.50 -4.60 -4.72
CA THR A 51 10.11 -5.08 -3.40
C THR A 51 9.35 -3.99 -2.66
N CYS A 52 8.17 -4.31 -2.12
CA CYS A 52 7.36 -3.38 -1.35
C CYS A 52 6.66 -4.08 -0.18
N LYS A 53 6.26 -3.28 0.81
CA LYS A 53 5.31 -3.68 1.84
C LYS A 53 3.89 -3.45 1.31
N VAL A 54 2.99 -4.41 1.52
CA VAL A 54 1.57 -4.26 1.18
C VAL A 54 0.76 -4.20 2.48
N ARG A 55 -0.06 -3.16 2.61
CA ARG A 55 -0.94 -2.97 3.77
C ARG A 55 -2.38 -2.88 3.30
N LEU A 56 -3.21 -3.80 3.75
CA LEU A 56 -4.66 -3.70 3.55
C LEU A 56 -5.22 -2.69 4.56
N VAL A 57 -6.00 -1.73 4.08
CA VAL A 57 -6.59 -0.67 4.91
C VAL A 57 -8.11 -0.68 4.78
N GLU A 58 -8.78 -0.16 5.80
CA GLU A 58 -10.24 -0.10 5.87
C GLU A 58 -10.85 0.68 4.69
N PRO A 59 -12.06 0.33 4.26
CA PRO A 59 -12.79 1.04 3.22
C PRO A 59 -12.92 2.52 3.55
N LYS A 60 -12.85 3.37 2.52
CA LYS A 60 -13.01 4.84 2.59
C LYS A 60 -11.95 5.57 3.44
N THR A 61 -10.85 4.93 3.84
CA THR A 61 -9.76 5.58 4.58
C THR A 61 -8.77 6.33 3.69
N ILE A 62 -8.67 5.97 2.41
CA ILE A 62 -7.81 6.68 1.47
C ILE A 62 -8.57 7.89 0.93
N ALA A 63 -8.07 9.09 1.25
CA ALA A 63 -8.70 10.35 0.88
C ALA A 63 -8.95 10.43 -0.63
N ARG A 64 -10.20 10.75 -0.99
CA ARG A 64 -10.61 11.02 -2.37
C ARG A 64 -10.40 12.50 -2.62
N SER A 65 -9.64 12.88 -3.65
CA SER A 65 -9.55 14.29 -4.02
C SER A 65 -10.73 14.67 -4.92
N GLU A 66 -11.17 15.92 -4.82
CA GLU A 66 -12.18 16.53 -5.71
C GLU A 66 -11.63 16.81 -7.13
N GLY A 67 -10.40 16.37 -7.42
CA GLY A 67 -9.69 16.59 -8.68
C GLY A 67 -8.73 15.43 -9.00
N LYS A 68 -7.46 15.72 -9.30
CA LYS A 68 -6.46 14.67 -9.56
C LYS A 68 -6.14 13.91 -8.27
N ALA A 69 -6.29 12.58 -8.29
CA ALA A 69 -5.97 11.74 -7.14
C ALA A 69 -4.48 11.79 -6.83
N LYS A 70 -4.09 12.20 -5.62
CA LYS A 70 -2.70 12.11 -5.15
C LYS A 70 -2.44 10.67 -4.71
N ARG A 71 -1.82 9.86 -5.59
CA ARG A 71 -1.54 8.44 -5.32
C ARG A 71 -0.20 8.18 -4.67
N VAL A 72 0.68 9.18 -4.58
CA VAL A 72 2.01 9.05 -3.99
C VAL A 72 2.19 10.05 -2.85
N ILE A 73 2.60 9.55 -1.69
CA ILE A 73 3.06 10.33 -0.55
C ILE A 73 4.56 10.06 -0.44
N ASP A 74 5.37 11.08 -0.66
CA ASP A 74 6.83 11.00 -0.53
C ASP A 74 7.24 11.62 0.81
N ARG A 75 7.69 10.78 1.74
CA ARG A 75 8.14 11.13 3.09
C ARG A 75 9.66 11.09 3.23
N ARG A 76 10.41 10.85 2.15
CA ARG A 76 11.88 10.74 2.21
C ARG A 76 12.57 12.01 2.73
N LYS A 77 11.91 13.17 2.61
CA LYS A 77 12.39 14.46 3.10
C LYS A 77 12.06 14.76 4.56
N GLU A 78 11.09 14.05 5.15
CA GLU A 78 10.68 14.27 6.55
C GLU A 78 11.64 13.57 7.54
N ASN A 79 12.43 12.61 7.05
CA ASN A 79 13.42 11.83 7.81
C ASN A 79 14.89 12.22 7.51
N GLN A 80 15.15 13.38 6.91
CA GLN A 80 16.50 13.91 6.66
C GLN A 80 16.95 14.91 7.72
#